data_AF-A0A7W7LCZ3-F1
#
_entry.id   AF-A0A7W7LCZ3-F1
#
_cell.length_a   1.000
_cell.length_b   1.000
_cell.length_c   1.000
_cell.angle_alpha   90.00
_cell.angle_beta   90.00
_cell.angle_gamma   90.00
#
_symmetry.space_group_name_H-M   'P 1'
#
loop_
_entity.id
_entity.type
_entity.pdbx_description
1 polymer ?
#
loop_
_entity_poly.entity_id
_entity_poly.type
_entity_poly.pdbx_seq_one_letter_code
_entity_poly.pdbx_strand_id
1 'polypeptide(L)'
;MARGPVIVLTCDPDLVRDFWLYAYAPLVLDTEARRYPALSDITDALGGRATVERVAIPADCPDGFNEAYYARPERLLDPGARQACSAWSFVEPVVQEQYIDRLRHDLDTGLWDERYGALRQQPSLHGSLVLVRAVP
;
A
#
# COMPACT_ATOMS: atom_id res chain seq x y z
N MET A 1 15.13 24.24 -9.53
CA MET A 1 13.83 24.19 -10.22
C MET A 1 13.97 23.32 -11.46
N ALA A 2 13.16 22.27 -11.59
CA ALA A 2 13.12 21.45 -12.80
C ALA A 2 12.67 22.31 -13.99
N ARG A 3 13.24 22.09 -15.17
CA ARG A 3 12.94 22.87 -16.40
C ARG A 3 11.90 22.19 -17.30
N GLY A 4 11.27 21.12 -16.83
CA GLY A 4 10.32 20.30 -17.59
C GLY A 4 9.34 19.57 -16.67
N PRO A 5 8.50 18.69 -17.22
CA PRO A 5 7.50 17.96 -16.43
C PRO A 5 8.14 17.19 -15.28
N VAL A 6 7.52 17.24 -14.10
CA VAL A 6 7.90 16.47 -12.92
C VAL A 6 6.88 15.37 -12.71
N ILE A 7 7.35 14.14 -12.51
CA ILE A 7 6.54 12.98 -12.22
C ILE A 7 6.95 12.43 -10.86
N VAL A 8 5.98 12.26 -9.97
CA VAL A 8 6.17 11.67 -8.64
C VAL A 8 5.23 10.48 -8.52
N LEU A 9 5.79 9.29 -8.33
CA LEU A 9 5.03 8.10 -7.92
C LEU A 9 5.03 8.05 -6.39
N THR A 10 3.86 8.04 -5.78
CA THR A 10 3.71 8.07 -4.32
C THR A 10 2.40 7.40 -3.90
N CYS A 11 2.14 7.32 -2.60
CA CYS A 11 0.88 6.82 -2.07
C CYS A 11 0.05 7.97 -1.48
N ASP A 12 -1.25 7.95 -1.74
CA ASP A 12 -2.23 8.84 -1.12
C ASP A 12 -2.47 8.41 0.34
N PRO A 13 -2.06 9.22 1.35
CA PRO A 13 -2.19 8.86 2.76
C PRO A 13 -3.64 8.64 3.22
N ASP A 14 -4.61 9.21 2.51
CA ASP A 14 -6.03 9.06 2.84
C ASP A 14 -6.58 7.68 2.40
N LEU A 15 -5.92 7.03 1.44
CA LEU A 15 -6.34 5.74 0.89
C LEU A 15 -5.55 4.54 1.43
N VAL A 16 -4.39 4.76 2.06
CA VAL A 16 -3.55 3.67 2.60
C VAL A 16 -4.35 2.75 3.55
N ARG A 17 -5.27 3.31 4.33
CA ARG A 17 -6.07 2.55 5.33
C ARG A 17 -7.24 1.77 4.72
N ASP A 18 -7.59 2.02 3.46
CA ASP A 18 -8.67 1.28 2.78
C ASP A 18 -8.22 -0.13 2.38
N PHE A 19 -6.91 -0.39 2.41
CA PHE A 19 -6.36 -1.70 2.10
C PHE A 19 -6.74 -2.74 3.16
N TRP A 20 -7.10 -3.96 2.73
CA TRP A 20 -7.59 -5.03 3.63
C TRP A 20 -6.62 -5.37 4.77
N LEU A 21 -5.31 -5.15 4.57
CA LEU A 21 -4.30 -5.36 5.60
C LEU A 21 -4.54 -4.49 6.84
N TYR A 22 -5.25 -3.37 6.73
CA TYR A 22 -5.65 -2.54 7.87
C TYR A 22 -6.43 -3.33 8.93
N ALA A 23 -7.25 -4.30 8.50
CA ALA A 23 -8.02 -5.15 9.41
C ALA A 23 -7.15 -6.10 10.26
N TYR A 24 -5.91 -6.35 9.83
CA TYR A 24 -4.96 -7.25 10.47
C TYR A 24 -3.81 -6.50 11.15
N ALA A 25 -3.24 -5.50 10.48
CA ALA A 25 -2.03 -4.77 10.88
C ALA A 25 -2.23 -3.24 10.88
N PRO A 26 -3.18 -2.70 11.68
CA PRO A 26 -3.54 -1.29 11.63
C PRO A 26 -2.37 -0.35 11.95
N LEU A 27 -1.51 -0.69 12.91
CA LEU A 27 -0.35 0.14 13.27
C LEU A 27 0.68 0.27 12.14
N VAL A 28 0.80 -0.76 11.29
CA VAL A 28 1.69 -0.72 10.12
C VAL A 28 1.18 0.32 9.14
N LEU A 29 -0.10 0.21 8.76
CA LEU A 29 -0.70 1.11 7.76
C LEU A 29 -0.93 2.52 8.30
N ASP A 30 -1.19 2.68 9.59
CA ASP A 30 -1.22 4.00 10.23
C ASP A 30 0.15 4.68 10.18
N THR A 31 1.23 3.89 10.34
CA THR A 31 2.59 4.42 10.24
C THR A 31 2.96 4.72 8.80
N GLU A 32 2.56 3.88 7.86
CA GLU A 32 2.73 4.12 6.43
C GLU A 32 2.03 5.40 5.99
N ALA A 33 0.73 5.56 6.32
CA ALA A 33 -0.05 6.75 5.99
C ALA A 33 0.55 8.04 6.56
N ARG A 34 1.03 8.04 7.80
CA ARG A 34 1.65 9.23 8.43
C ARG A 34 2.97 9.66 7.79
N ARG A 35 3.62 8.79 7.02
CA ARG A 35 4.92 9.08 6.39
C ARG A 35 4.77 9.73 5.01
N TYR A 36 3.61 9.58 4.37
CA TYR A 36 3.33 10.25 3.10
C TYR A 36 2.85 11.68 3.35
N PRO A 37 3.41 12.69 2.66
CA PRO A 37 2.84 14.03 2.66
C PRO A 37 1.45 14.01 2.01
N ALA A 38 0.61 14.98 2.35
CA ALA A 38 -0.65 15.14 1.65
C ALA A 38 -0.41 15.43 0.16
N LEU A 39 -1.28 14.93 -0.71
CA LEU A 39 -1.14 15.16 -2.15
C LEU A 39 -1.21 16.65 -2.49
N SER A 40 -2.00 17.44 -1.75
CA SER A 40 -2.04 18.90 -1.86
C SER A 40 -0.67 19.53 -1.63
N ASP A 41 0.06 19.08 -0.61
CA ASP A 41 1.39 19.61 -0.30
C ASP A 41 2.38 19.30 -1.43
N ILE A 42 2.27 18.12 -2.04
CA ILE A 42 3.09 17.74 -3.20
C ILE A 42 2.73 18.62 -4.41
N THR A 43 1.45 18.76 -4.74
CA THR A 43 1.03 19.55 -5.90
C THR A 43 1.36 21.03 -5.75
N ASP A 44 1.20 21.59 -4.54
CA ASP A 44 1.50 22.98 -4.25
C ASP A 44 3.01 23.25 -4.30
N ALA A 45 3.83 22.32 -3.80
CA ALA A 45 5.29 22.44 -3.85
C ALA A 45 5.83 22.32 -5.29
N LEU A 46 5.21 21.51 -6.14
CA LEU A 46 5.59 21.37 -7.55
C LEU A 46 5.16 22.58 -8.40
N GLY A 47 4.02 23.19 -8.05
CA GLY A 47 3.44 24.31 -8.78
C GLY A 47 2.98 23.95 -10.20
N GLY A 48 2.63 24.99 -10.98
CA GLY A 48 2.14 24.81 -12.34
C GLY A 48 0.78 24.08 -12.39
N ARG A 49 0.54 23.35 -13.48
CA ARG A 49 -0.66 22.49 -13.60
C ARG A 49 -0.30 21.07 -13.19
N ALA A 50 -0.77 20.66 -12.02
CA ALA A 50 -0.62 19.29 -11.52
C ALA A 50 -1.87 18.44 -11.78
N THR A 51 -1.69 17.16 -12.12
CA THR A 51 -2.71 16.12 -12.13
C THR A 51 -2.30 14.98 -11.22
N VAL A 52 -3.29 14.31 -10.63
CA VAL A 52 -3.09 13.11 -9.80
C VAL A 52 -3.94 11.99 -10.37
N GLU A 53 -3.33 10.86 -10.65
CA GLU A 53 -4.00 9.70 -11.26
C GLU A 53 -3.68 8.43 -10.46
N ARG A 54 -4.70 7.63 -10.14
CA ARG A 54 -4.48 6.33 -9.48
C ARG A 54 -3.78 5.37 -10.43
N VAL A 55 -2.73 4.74 -9.95
CA VAL A 55 -1.94 3.76 -10.71
C VAL A 55 -2.49 2.36 -10.42
N ALA A 56 -2.78 1.62 -11.48
CA ALA A 56 -3.16 0.22 -11.37
C ALA A 56 -1.95 -0.61 -10.89
N ILE A 57 -2.11 -1.34 -9.79
CA ILE A 57 -1.13 -2.28 -9.25
C ILE A 57 -1.45 -3.66 -9.82
N PRO A 58 -0.62 -4.25 -10.69
CA PRO A 58 -0.88 -5.57 -11.26
C PRO A 58 -0.90 -6.68 -10.20
N ALA A 59 -1.72 -7.71 -10.41
CA ALA A 59 -1.79 -8.87 -9.51
C ALA A 59 -0.42 -9.56 -9.27
N ASP A 60 0.47 -9.48 -10.25
CA ASP A 60 1.81 -10.06 -10.24
C ASP A 60 2.93 -9.05 -9.93
N CYS A 61 2.59 -7.85 -9.46
CA CYS A 61 3.55 -6.78 -9.15
C CYS A 61 4.76 -7.30 -8.31
N PRO A 62 6.02 -7.06 -8.75
CA PRO A 62 7.21 -7.59 -8.08
C PRO A 62 7.83 -6.64 -7.04
N ASP A 63 7.38 -5.39 -6.96
CA ASP A 63 8.02 -4.29 -6.20
C ASP A 63 8.01 -4.51 -4.68
N GLY A 64 7.00 -5.22 -4.17
CA GLY A 64 7.00 -5.75 -2.81
C GLY A 64 6.60 -4.77 -1.70
N PHE A 65 5.90 -3.68 -2.04
CA PHE A 65 5.16 -2.87 -1.08
C PHE A 65 3.84 -3.56 -0.67
N ASN A 66 3.19 -3.11 0.42
CA ASN A 66 2.06 -3.82 1.03
C ASN A 66 0.93 -4.13 0.02
N GLU A 67 0.50 -3.14 -0.76
CA GLU A 67 -0.57 -3.29 -1.76
C GLU A 67 -0.14 -4.12 -2.98
N ALA A 68 1.15 -4.36 -3.23
CA ALA A 68 1.63 -5.26 -4.29
C ALA A 68 1.23 -6.73 -4.03
N TYR A 69 0.86 -7.06 -2.79
CA TYR A 69 0.40 -8.37 -2.37
C TYR A 69 -1.12 -8.47 -2.24
N TYR A 70 -1.90 -7.51 -2.77
CA TYR A 70 -3.34 -7.44 -2.54
C TYR A 70 -4.11 -8.73 -2.85
N ALA A 71 -3.74 -9.43 -3.93
CA ALA A 71 -4.33 -10.70 -4.37
C ALA A 71 -3.61 -11.95 -3.83
N ARG A 72 -2.50 -11.76 -3.09
CA ARG A 72 -1.57 -12.81 -2.65
C ARG A 72 -1.25 -12.61 -1.15
N PRO A 73 -2.25 -12.63 -0.26
CA PRO A 73 -2.07 -12.37 1.17
C PRO A 73 -1.02 -13.27 1.83
N GLU A 74 -0.82 -14.48 1.31
CA GLU A 74 0.17 -15.45 1.79
C GLU A 74 1.60 -14.90 1.71
N ARG A 75 1.88 -13.97 0.79
CA ARG A 75 3.18 -13.33 0.67
C ARG A 75 3.55 -12.56 1.94
N LEU A 76 2.59 -11.96 2.63
CA LEU A 76 2.84 -11.22 3.86
C LEU A 76 3.17 -12.14 5.06
N LEU A 77 2.96 -13.45 4.94
CA LEU A 77 3.43 -14.42 5.95
C LEU A 77 4.97 -14.59 5.87
N ASP A 78 5.57 -14.36 4.70
CA ASP A 78 7.02 -14.37 4.51
C ASP A 78 7.64 -13.16 5.22
N PRO A 79 8.55 -13.35 6.20
CA PRO A 79 9.28 -12.24 6.82
C PRO A 79 10.01 -11.35 5.81
N GLY A 80 10.55 -11.93 4.73
CA GLY A 80 11.28 -11.18 3.69
C GLY A 80 10.38 -10.20 2.93
N ALA A 81 9.14 -10.59 2.64
CA ALA A 81 8.16 -9.70 2.00
C ALA A 81 7.79 -8.51 2.91
N ARG A 82 7.66 -8.76 4.22
CA ARG A 82 7.40 -7.69 5.20
C ARG A 82 8.59 -6.75 5.39
N GLN A 83 9.81 -7.28 5.34
CA GLN A 83 11.02 -6.46 5.44
C GLN A 83 11.19 -5.49 4.27
N ALA A 84 10.66 -5.80 3.08
CA ALA A 84 10.61 -4.87 1.95
C ALA A 84 9.71 -3.65 2.22
N CYS A 85 8.74 -3.78 3.13
CA CYS A 85 7.81 -2.73 3.51
C CYS A 85 8.30 -2.00 4.77
N SER A 86 8.93 -0.84 4.61
CA SER A 86 9.58 -0.10 5.71
C SER A 86 8.67 0.15 6.93
N ALA A 87 7.36 0.28 6.73
CA ALA A 87 6.36 0.52 7.78
C ALA A 87 6.33 -0.59 8.85
N TRP A 88 6.64 -1.83 8.48
CA TRP A 88 6.67 -2.95 9.44
C TRP A 88 7.76 -2.76 10.50
N SER A 89 8.89 -2.15 10.17
CA SER A 89 10.00 -1.96 11.12
C SER A 89 9.67 -1.01 12.28
N PHE A 90 8.58 -0.26 12.19
CA PHE A 90 8.10 0.66 13.24
C PHE A 90 7.11 0.00 14.21
N VAL A 91 6.73 -1.25 13.99
CA VAL A 91 5.84 -2.00 14.87
C VAL A 91 6.66 -3.01 15.66
N GLU A 92 6.40 -3.12 16.96
CA GLU A 92 7.10 -4.07 17.83
C GLU A 92 7.00 -5.52 17.30
N PRO A 93 8.09 -6.30 17.30
CA PRO A 93 8.11 -7.65 16.71
C PRO A 93 6.98 -8.56 17.22
N VAL A 94 6.70 -8.54 18.52
CA VAL A 94 5.62 -9.34 19.12
C VAL A 94 4.23 -8.97 18.57
N VAL A 95 4.02 -7.69 18.26
CA VAL A 95 2.75 -7.22 17.67
C VAL A 95 2.68 -7.62 16.19
N GLN A 96 3.80 -7.57 15.46
CA GLN A 96 3.86 -8.07 14.10
C GLN A 96 3.52 -9.57 14.03
N GLU A 97 4.06 -10.37 14.95
CA GLU A 97 3.76 -11.81 15.04
C GLU A 97 2.27 -12.06 15.26
N GLN A 98 1.63 -11.33 16.18
CA GLN A 98 0.18 -11.42 16.41
C GLN A 98 -0.65 -11.11 15.15
N TYR A 99 -0.26 -10.09 14.38
CA TYR A 99 -0.93 -9.75 13.12
C TYR A 99 -0.82 -10.88 12.09
N ILE A 100 0.37 -11.48 11.98
CA ILE A 100 0.63 -12.56 11.04
C ILE A 100 0.00 -13.88 11.47
N ASP A 101 -0.06 -14.17 12.77
CA ASP A 101 -0.76 -15.35 13.28
C ASP A 101 -2.26 -15.27 13.01
N ARG A 102 -2.86 -14.08 13.20
CA ARG A 102 -4.26 -13.85 12.84
C ARG A 102 -4.49 -13.99 11.33
N LEU A 103 -3.63 -13.40 10.50
CA LEU A 103 -3.73 -13.55 9.05
C LEU A 103 -3.60 -15.01 8.62
N ARG A 104 -2.63 -15.75 9.18
CA ARG A 104 -2.44 -17.18 8.91
C ARG A 104 -3.69 -17.97 9.27
N HIS A 105 -4.26 -17.73 10.45
CA HIS A 105 -5.50 -18.39 10.87
C HIS A 105 -6.67 -18.10 9.91
N ASP A 106 -6.88 -16.85 9.51
CA ASP A 106 -7.96 -16.48 8.58
C ASP A 106 -7.73 -17.05 7.17
N LEU A 107 -6.47 -17.24 6.75
CA LEU A 107 -6.14 -17.92 5.49
C LEU A 107 -6.37 -19.44 5.58
N ASP A 108 -5.92 -20.08 6.67
CA ASP A 108 -6.08 -21.52 6.89
C ASP A 108 -7.56 -21.94 7.01
N THR A 109 -8.39 -21.05 7.56
CA THR A 109 -9.85 -21.26 7.73
C THR A 109 -10.68 -20.80 6.54
N GLY A 110 -10.08 -20.07 5.59
CA GLY A 110 -10.79 -19.48 4.45
C GLY A 110 -11.58 -18.19 4.75
N LEU A 111 -11.57 -17.70 6.00
CA LEU A 111 -12.24 -16.45 6.39
C LEU A 111 -11.73 -15.23 5.62
N TRP A 112 -10.44 -15.21 5.25
CA TRP A 112 -9.91 -14.15 4.39
C TRP A 112 -10.57 -14.20 3.00
N ASP A 113 -10.70 -15.39 2.43
CA ASP A 113 -11.30 -15.59 1.10
C ASP A 113 -12.78 -15.27 1.07
N GLU A 114 -13.52 -15.58 2.14
CA GLU A 114 -14.91 -15.18 2.29
C GLU A 114 -15.10 -13.65 2.24
N ARG A 115 -14.17 -12.89 2.85
CA ARG A 115 -14.25 -11.43 2.93
C ARG A 115 -13.65 -10.71 1.73
N TYR A 116 -12.52 -11.20 1.24
CA TYR A 116 -11.63 -10.49 0.31
C TYR A 116 -11.26 -11.32 -0.92
N GLY A 117 -11.74 -12.56 -1.05
CA GLY A 117 -11.35 -13.49 -2.12
C GLY A 117 -11.62 -12.99 -3.54
N ALA A 118 -12.57 -12.06 -3.72
CA ALA A 118 -12.80 -11.37 -4.99
C ALA A 118 -11.53 -10.66 -5.52
N LEU A 119 -10.65 -10.18 -4.63
CA LEU A 119 -9.39 -9.54 -4.99
C LEU A 119 -8.45 -10.47 -5.75
N ARG A 120 -8.49 -11.79 -5.49
CA ARG A 120 -7.64 -12.76 -6.18
C ARG A 120 -7.91 -12.85 -7.68
N GLN A 121 -9.12 -12.48 -8.10
CA GLN A 121 -9.56 -12.52 -9.50
C GLN A 121 -9.40 -11.16 -10.21
N GLN A 122 -9.02 -10.10 -9.47
CA GLN A 122 -8.84 -8.78 -10.06
C GLN A 122 -7.47 -8.72 -10.73
N PRO A 123 -7.38 -8.30 -12.01
CA PRO A 123 -6.10 -8.20 -12.71
C PRO A 123 -5.22 -7.08 -12.14
N SER A 124 -5.84 -6.07 -11.52
CA SER A 124 -5.16 -4.96 -10.87
C SER A 124 -5.97 -4.36 -9.74
N LEU A 125 -5.27 -3.81 -8.75
CA LEU A 125 -5.84 -2.98 -7.67
C LEU A 125 -5.62 -1.49 -7.97
N HIS A 126 -6.65 -0.67 -7.77
CA HIS A 126 -6.52 0.79 -7.68
C HIS A 126 -6.58 1.23 -6.22
N GLY A 127 -5.46 1.09 -5.53
CA GLY A 127 -5.31 1.41 -4.11
C GLY A 127 -4.79 2.83 -3.88
N SER A 128 -3.87 2.96 -2.92
CA SER A 128 -3.26 4.25 -2.55
C SER A 128 -2.23 4.76 -3.55
N LEU A 129 -1.67 3.90 -4.41
CA LEU A 129 -0.63 4.28 -5.36
C LEU A 129 -1.16 5.29 -6.41
N VAL A 130 -0.51 6.44 -6.49
CA VAL A 130 -0.85 7.53 -7.42
C VAL A 130 0.37 8.09 -8.14
N LEU A 131 0.13 8.57 -9.35
CA LEU A 131 1.08 9.33 -10.15
C LEU A 131 0.70 10.81 -10.11
N VAL A 132 1.55 11.63 -9.52
CA VAL A 132 1.45 13.08 -9.59
C VAL A 132 2.27 13.56 -10.78
N ARG A 133 1.64 14.29 -11.70
CA ARG A 133 2.28 14.90 -12.86
C ARG A 133 2.12 16.40 -12.81
N ALA A 134 3.21 17.13 -12.67
CA ALA A 134 3.23 18.59 -12.75
C ALA A 134 3.89 19.05 -14.04
N VAL A 135 3.25 19.99 -14.74
CA VAL A 135 3.83 20.71 -15.87
C VAL A 135 3.98 22.20 -15.54
N PRO A 136 5.12 22.83 -15.89
CA PRO A 136 5.35 24.26 -15.67
C PRO A 136 4.27 25.16 -16.29
#